data_AF-A0A915CLU1-F1
#
_entry.id   AF-A0A915CLU1-F1
#
_cell.length_a   1.000
_cell.length_b   1.000
_cell.length_c   1.000
_cell.angle_alpha   90.00
_cell.angle_beta   90.00
_cell.angle_gamma   90.00
#
_symmetry.space_group_name_H-M   'P 1'
#
loop_
_entity.id
_entity.type
_entity.pdbx_description
1 polymer ?
#
loop_
_entity_poly.entity_id
_entity_poly.type
_entity_poly.pdbx_seq_one_letter_code
_entity_poly.pdbx_strand_id
1 'polypeptide(L)'
;MEWQHQFESVERVYNYPSHPQDQSSAAITGHPGWMTTEIFPLNEQRVRHIHDMVMYLWRAHNIVNNRLHGDITEDPQFLKYQFPPLFLCPSCHAGGHFSRRQVRNFLLRYYSNIKPHHRIHSSPNSAATISN
;
A
#
# COMPACT_ATOMS: atom_id res chain seq x y z
N MET A 1 18.52 -13.70 -3.48
CA MET A 1 18.09 -14.90 -2.73
C MET A 1 17.68 -14.56 -1.30
N GLU A 2 18.36 -13.64 -0.61
CA GLU A 2 18.01 -13.20 0.77
C GLU A 2 16.62 -12.51 0.90
N TRP A 3 16.16 -11.82 -0.14
CA TRP A 3 14.85 -11.14 -0.17
C TRP A 3 13.65 -12.07 -0.30
N GLN A 4 13.87 -13.31 -0.75
CA GLN A 4 12.83 -14.31 -0.90
C GLN A 4 12.37 -14.80 0.47
N HIS A 5 13.32 -15.07 1.37
CA HIS A 5 13.03 -15.44 2.75
C HIS A 5 12.22 -14.38 3.51
N GLN A 6 12.39 -13.09 3.23
CA GLN A 6 11.60 -12.04 3.89
C GLN A 6 10.21 -11.84 3.28
N PHE A 7 9.95 -12.27 2.05
CA PHE A 7 8.62 -12.21 1.43
C PHE A 7 7.85 -13.49 1.76
N GLU A 8 8.52 -14.63 1.62
CA GLU A 8 8.07 -15.94 2.08
C GLU A 8 7.91 -16.00 3.61
N SER A 9 8.64 -15.22 4.43
CA SER A 9 8.40 -15.20 5.89
C SER A 9 7.10 -14.52 6.26
N VAL A 10 6.67 -13.50 5.51
CA VAL A 10 5.37 -12.86 5.76
C VAL A 10 4.26 -13.74 5.21
N GLU A 11 4.45 -14.39 4.06
CA GLU A 11 3.54 -15.44 3.60
C GLU A 11 3.49 -16.63 4.58
N ARG A 12 4.58 -17.00 5.27
CA ARG A 12 4.57 -18.07 6.29
C ARG A 12 3.80 -17.69 7.55
N VAL A 13 3.80 -16.41 7.92
CA VAL A 13 3.00 -15.91 9.06
C VAL A 13 1.51 -15.91 8.72
N TYR A 14 1.15 -15.75 7.44
CA TYR A 14 -0.26 -15.68 6.99
C TYR A 14 -0.83 -16.96 6.34
N ASN A 15 -0.02 -17.89 5.83
CA ASN A 15 -0.45 -19.18 5.26
C ASN A 15 -0.44 -20.34 6.26
N TYR A 16 -0.47 -20.07 7.57
CA TYR A 16 -0.77 -21.12 8.55
C TYR A 16 -2.24 -21.52 8.37
N PRO A 17 -2.56 -22.81 8.16
CA PRO A 17 -3.94 -23.23 8.00
C PRO A 17 -4.71 -22.82 9.25
N SER A 18 -5.81 -22.09 9.07
CA SER A 18 -6.79 -21.85 10.12
C SER A 18 -7.30 -23.20 10.61
N HIS A 19 -6.72 -23.67 11.71
CA HIS A 19 -7.14 -24.90 12.34
C HIS A 19 -8.56 -24.70 12.91
N PRO A 20 -9.53 -25.60 12.70
CA PRO A 20 -10.95 -25.28 12.91
C PRO A 20 -11.43 -25.13 14.36
N GLN A 21 -10.56 -24.93 15.35
CA GLN A 21 -10.95 -25.01 16.77
C GLN A 21 -10.42 -23.92 17.72
N ASP A 22 -9.84 -22.81 17.24
CA ASP A 22 -9.47 -21.73 18.18
C ASP A 22 -10.07 -20.38 17.80
N GLN A 23 -11.32 -20.18 18.20
CA GLN A 23 -12.04 -18.90 18.11
C GLN A 23 -11.64 -17.92 19.23
N SER A 24 -10.53 -18.12 19.93
CA SER A 24 -10.15 -17.29 21.10
C SER A 24 -8.83 -16.52 20.98
N SER A 25 -8.09 -16.66 19.88
CA SER A 25 -6.86 -15.89 19.68
C SER A 25 -7.14 -14.57 18.96
N ALA A 26 -7.61 -13.59 19.74
CA ALA A 26 -7.51 -12.15 19.53
C ALA A 26 -7.57 -11.65 18.08
N ALA A 27 -8.69 -10.99 17.76
CA ALA A 27 -8.73 -9.95 16.74
C ALA A 27 -7.40 -9.17 16.74
N ILE A 28 -6.64 -9.27 15.64
CA ILE A 28 -5.52 -8.36 15.35
C ILE A 28 -6.17 -6.99 15.21
N THR A 29 -6.35 -6.30 16.32
CA THR A 29 -6.89 -4.94 16.37
C THR A 29 -6.00 -4.09 15.47
N GLY A 30 -6.63 -3.39 14.52
CA GLY A 30 -5.96 -2.61 13.47
C GLY A 30 -5.25 -1.37 14.01
N HIS A 31 -4.26 -1.54 14.89
CA HIS A 31 -3.45 -0.47 15.44
C HIS A 31 -2.19 -0.26 14.56
N PRO A 32 -2.00 0.92 13.94
CA PRO A 32 -0.86 1.20 13.06
C PRO A 32 0.51 0.92 13.69
N GLY A 33 0.64 1.11 15.01
CA GLY A 33 1.88 0.84 15.74
C GLY A 33 2.32 -0.62 15.65
N TRP A 34 1.39 -1.58 15.65
CA TRP A 34 1.72 -3.01 15.67
C TRP A 34 2.39 -3.49 14.37
N MET A 35 2.04 -2.85 13.25
CA MET A 35 2.71 -3.11 11.97
C MET A 35 4.17 -2.69 12.00
N THR A 36 4.49 -1.54 12.60
CA THR A 36 5.85 -0.97 12.55
C THR A 36 6.71 -1.35 13.75
N THR A 37 6.15 -1.99 14.77
CA THR A 37 6.90 -2.52 15.93
C THR A 37 7.11 -4.03 15.88
N GLU A 38 6.11 -4.80 15.46
CA GLU A 38 6.15 -6.28 15.56
C GLU A 38 6.14 -6.98 14.20
N ILE A 39 5.13 -6.71 13.37
CA ILE A 39 4.86 -7.49 12.15
C ILE A 39 5.90 -7.18 11.06
N PHE A 40 6.23 -5.91 10.87
CA PHE A 40 7.21 -5.44 9.90
C PHE A 40 8.02 -4.30 10.51
N PRO A 41 8.93 -4.59 11.46
CA PRO A 41 9.53 -3.57 12.31
C PRO A 41 10.35 -2.55 11.51
N LEU A 42 10.15 -1.26 11.83
CA LEU A 42 10.98 -0.19 11.28
C LEU A 42 12.34 -0.19 11.99
N ASN A 43 13.38 -0.65 11.30
CA ASN A 43 14.74 -0.71 11.85
C ASN A 43 15.79 -0.45 10.76
N GLU A 44 17.04 -0.26 11.20
CA GLU A 44 18.18 0.04 10.32
C GLU A 44 18.52 -1.08 9.33
N GLN A 45 18.05 -2.31 9.58
CA GLN A 45 18.23 -3.39 8.62
C GLN A 45 17.30 -3.22 7.40
N ARG A 46 16.10 -2.68 7.61
CA ARG A 46 15.09 -2.48 6.55
C ARG A 46 15.16 -1.10 5.92
N VAL A 47 15.57 -0.07 6.67
CA VAL A 47 15.65 1.31 6.20
C VAL A 47 17.03 1.86 6.54
N ARG A 48 17.94 1.86 5.56
CA ARG A 48 19.29 2.45 5.72
C ARG A 48 19.34 3.85 5.14
N HIS A 49 18.58 4.09 4.08
CA HIS A 49 18.54 5.36 3.38
C HIS A 49 17.11 5.87 3.23
N ILE A 50 16.96 7.17 2.99
CA ILE A 50 15.64 7.81 2.79
C ILE A 50 14.83 7.11 1.69
N HIS A 51 15.49 6.65 0.63
CA HIS A 51 14.81 5.95 -0.47
C HIS A 51 14.31 4.55 -0.10
N ASP A 52 14.84 3.94 0.97
CA ASP A 52 14.34 2.66 1.49
C ASP A 52 13.01 2.84 2.23
N MET A 53 12.77 4.02 2.83
CA MET A 53 11.52 4.32 3.53
C MET A 53 10.31 4.22 2.59
N VAL A 54 10.44 4.70 1.35
CA VAL A 54 9.39 4.59 0.33
C VAL A 54 9.03 3.12 0.06
N MET A 55 10.05 2.27 -0.05
CA MET A 55 9.84 0.83 -0.28
C MET A 55 9.33 0.10 0.95
N TYR A 56 9.76 0.51 2.15
CA TYR A 56 9.28 -0.01 3.42
C TYR A 56 7.78 0.26 3.58
N LEU A 57 7.33 1.51 3.42
CA LEU A 57 5.92 1.88 3.52
C LEU A 57 5.06 1.18 2.48
N TRP A 58 5.55 1.12 1.23
CA TRP A 58 4.88 0.37 0.17
C TRP A 58 4.67 -1.11 0.54
N ARG A 59 5.70 -1.75 1.10
CA ARG A 59 5.62 -3.15 1.51
C ARG A 59 4.68 -3.34 2.69
N ALA A 60 4.76 -2.47 3.70
CA ALA A 60 3.85 -2.47 4.84
C ALA A 60 2.38 -2.32 4.40
N HIS A 61 2.09 -1.39 3.48
CA HIS A 61 0.74 -1.23 2.93
C HIS A 61 0.27 -2.48 2.18
N ASN A 62 1.14 -3.13 1.41
CA ASN A 62 0.78 -4.36 0.70
C ASN A 62 0.54 -5.56 1.62
N ILE A 63 1.21 -5.63 2.78
CA ILE A 63 0.91 -6.60 3.83
C ILE A 63 -0.52 -6.38 4.36
N VAL A 64 -0.87 -5.13 4.65
CA VAL A 64 -2.22 -4.77 5.12
C VAL A 64 -3.26 -5.03 4.04
N ASN A 65 -2.99 -4.70 2.78
CA ASN A 65 -3.91 -4.99 1.67
C ASN A 65 -4.17 -6.49 1.53
N ASN A 66 -3.14 -7.33 1.65
CA ASN A 66 -3.31 -8.78 1.60
C ASN A 66 -4.21 -9.28 2.73
N ARG A 67 -4.00 -8.77 3.95
CA ARG A 67 -4.82 -9.13 5.11
C ARG A 67 -6.29 -8.73 4.92
N LEU A 68 -6.53 -7.53 4.40
CA LEU A 68 -7.88 -6.96 4.27
C LEU A 68 -8.63 -7.41 3.01
N HIS A 69 -7.97 -8.14 2.11
CA HIS A 69 -8.61 -8.62 0.88
C HIS A 69 -9.68 -9.67 1.21
N GLY A 70 -10.93 -9.40 0.81
CA GLY A 70 -12.09 -10.26 1.11
C GLY A 70 -12.61 -10.13 2.55
N ASP A 71 -12.09 -9.20 3.35
CA ASP A 71 -12.59 -8.94 4.70
C ASP A 71 -13.99 -8.30 4.65
N ILE A 72 -14.82 -8.53 5.66
CA ILE A 72 -16.18 -7.96 5.74
C ILE A 72 -16.20 -6.42 5.80
N THR A 73 -15.06 -5.82 6.17
CA THR A 73 -14.87 -4.36 6.20
C THR A 73 -14.31 -3.80 4.89
N GLU A 74 -14.02 -4.65 3.91
CA GLU A 74 -13.57 -4.24 2.58
C GLU A 74 -14.69 -3.52 1.83
N ASP A 75 -14.40 -2.32 1.32
CA ASP A 75 -15.31 -1.61 0.44
C ASP A 75 -15.41 -2.35 -0.91
N PRO A 76 -16.60 -2.84 -1.32
CA PRO A 76 -16.75 -3.58 -2.57
C PRO A 76 -16.38 -2.78 -3.82
N GLN A 77 -16.40 -1.44 -3.75
CA GLN A 77 -15.99 -0.57 -4.87
C GLN A 77 -14.47 -0.38 -4.94
N PHE A 78 -13.74 -0.67 -3.85
CA PHE A 78 -12.31 -0.41 -3.71
C PHE A 78 -11.57 -1.59 -3.09
N LEU A 79 -11.54 -2.69 -3.85
CA LEU A 79 -10.86 -3.92 -3.48
C LEU A 79 -9.36 -3.70 -3.20
N LYS A 80 -8.85 -4.38 -2.18
CA LYS A 80 -7.46 -4.32 -1.68
C LYS A 80 -6.52 -5.16 -2.52
N TYR A 81 -6.29 -4.76 -3.76
CA TYR A 81 -5.25 -5.36 -4.59
C TYR A 81 -3.84 -5.11 -4.02
N GLN A 82 -2.92 -6.02 -4.34
CA GLN A 82 -1.49 -5.72 -4.24
C GLN A 82 -1.16 -4.55 -5.17
N PHE A 83 -0.62 -3.49 -4.59
CA PHE A 83 -0.32 -2.24 -5.28
C PHE A 83 1.13 -2.22 -5.81
N PRO A 84 1.42 -1.69 -7.00
CA PRO A 84 0.45 -1.35 -8.03
C PRO A 84 -0.15 -2.61 -8.66
N PRO A 85 -1.46 -2.63 -8.96
CA PRO A 85 -2.06 -3.72 -9.71
C PRO A 85 -1.50 -3.77 -11.14
N LEU A 86 -1.61 -4.93 -11.79
CA LEU A 86 -1.07 -5.18 -13.14
C LEU A 86 -1.51 -4.13 -14.15
N PHE A 87 -2.79 -3.72 -14.13
CA PHE A 87 -3.32 -2.73 -15.07
C PHE A 87 -2.71 -1.34 -14.89
N LEU A 88 -2.19 -1.02 -13.69
CA LEU A 88 -1.62 0.29 -13.39
C LEU A 88 -0.11 0.34 -13.65
N CYS A 89 0.59 -0.78 -13.44
CA CYS A 89 2.01 -0.90 -13.76
C CYS A 89 2.36 -2.32 -14.21
N PRO A 90 2.17 -2.68 -15.49
CA PRO A 90 2.51 -4.01 -15.98
C PRO A 90 3.99 -4.33 -15.78
N SER A 91 4.87 -3.35 -16.02
CA SER A 91 6.32 -3.51 -15.86
C SER A 91 6.77 -3.69 -14.41
N CYS A 92 5.91 -3.41 -13.43
CA CYS A 92 6.20 -3.67 -12.03
C CYS A 92 6.13 -5.15 -11.69
N HIS A 93 5.51 -5.98 -12.53
CA HIS A 93 5.37 -7.42 -12.36
C HIS A 93 6.32 -8.14 -13.32
N ALA A 94 7.31 -8.85 -12.80
CA ALA A 94 8.29 -9.62 -13.55
C ALA A 94 8.28 -11.07 -13.06
N GLY A 95 7.86 -12.01 -13.91
CA GLY A 95 7.84 -13.45 -13.58
C GLY A 95 6.97 -13.80 -12.37
N GLY A 96 5.84 -13.11 -12.18
CA GLY A 96 4.94 -13.33 -11.04
C GLY A 96 5.33 -12.59 -9.76
N HIS A 97 6.42 -11.81 -9.77
CA HIS A 97 6.89 -11.06 -8.61
C HIS A 97 7.04 -9.56 -8.89
N PHE A 98 7.07 -8.75 -7.84
CA PHE A 98 7.33 -7.32 -7.97
C PHE A 98 8.80 -7.01 -8.27
N SER A 99 9.04 -6.27 -9.35
CA SER A 99 10.36 -5.71 -9.66
C SER A 99 10.63 -4.47 -8.80
N ARG A 100 11.53 -4.59 -7.81
CA ARG A 100 11.91 -3.49 -6.89
C ARG A 100 12.22 -2.18 -7.61
N ARG A 101 12.98 -2.26 -8.71
CA ARG A 101 13.38 -1.07 -9.49
C ARG A 101 12.17 -0.40 -10.15
N GLN A 102 11.30 -1.19 -10.78
CA GLN A 102 10.14 -0.68 -11.50
C GLN A 102 9.10 -0.11 -10.53
N VAL A 103 8.86 -0.81 -9.41
CA VAL A 103 8.00 -0.32 -8.32
C VAL A 103 8.50 1.00 -7.77
N ARG A 104 9.79 1.10 -7.41
CA ARG A 104 10.36 2.36 -6.89
C ARG A 104 10.15 3.53 -7.87
N ASN A 105 10.45 3.31 -9.15
CA ASN A 105 10.28 4.33 -10.18
C ASN A 105 8.81 4.71 -10.36
N PHE A 106 7.91 3.73 -10.30
CA PHE A 106 6.47 3.96 -10.34
C PHE A 106 6.00 4.79 -9.14
N LEU A 107 6.37 4.42 -7.91
CA LEU A 107 5.93 5.11 -6.68
C LEU A 107 6.36 6.58 -6.69
N LEU A 108 7.62 6.86 -7.04
CA LEU A 108 8.10 8.24 -7.14
C LEU A 108 7.27 9.05 -8.13
N ARG A 109 7.02 8.52 -9.33
CA ARG A 109 6.19 9.21 -10.35
C ARG A 109 4.73 9.37 -9.90
N TYR A 110 4.15 8.32 -9.34
CA TYR A 110 2.75 8.29 -8.93
C TYR A 110 2.46 9.33 -7.85
N TYR A 111 3.27 9.35 -6.78
CA TYR A 111 3.08 10.27 -5.67
C TYR A 111 3.56 11.70 -5.96
N SER A 112 4.52 11.91 -6.87
CA SER A 112 4.89 13.26 -7.30
C SER A 112 3.83 13.95 -8.16
N ASN A 113 2.91 13.20 -8.76
CA ASN A 113 1.86 13.75 -9.62
C ASN A 113 0.57 14.09 -8.87
N ILE A 114 0.52 13.88 -7.55
CA ILE A 114 -0.65 14.23 -6.73
C ILE A 114 -0.65 15.75 -6.54
N LYS A 115 -1.66 16.42 -7.11
CA LYS A 115 -1.87 17.86 -6.94
C LYS A 115 -2.92 18.09 -5.85
N PRO A 116 -2.69 19.05 -4.93
CA PRO A 116 -3.75 19.46 -4.01
C PRO A 116 -4.93 19.99 -4.83
N HIS A 117 -6.14 19.57 -4.47
CA HIS A 117 -7.35 20.10 -5.08
C HIS A 117 -7.51 21.56 -4.62
N HIS A 118 -7.01 22.51 -5.42
CA HIS A 118 -7.38 23.90 -5.25
C HIS A 118 -8.84 24.05 -5.70
N ARG A 119 -9.77 24.16 -4.74
CA ARG A 119 -11.05 24.80 -5.04
C ARG A 119 -10.71 26.22 -5.47
N ILE A 120 -10.65 26.47 -6.77
CA ILE A 120 -10.82 27.84 -7.26
C ILE A 120 -12.23 28.21 -6.81
N HIS A 121 -12.33 29.00 -5.75
CA HIS A 121 -13.56 29.74 -5.51
C HIS A 121 -13.77 30.54 -6.78
N SER A 122 -14.76 30.16 -7.59
CA SER A 122 -15.32 31.03 -8.60
C SER A 122 -15.80 32.28 -7.87
N SER A 123 -14.93 33.28 -7.79
CA SER A 123 -15.32 34.62 -7.38
C SER A 123 -16.40 35.06 -8.37
N PRO A 124 -17.61 35.45 -7.93
CA PRO A 124 -18.72 35.77 -8.82
C PRO A 124 -18.54 37.09 -9.61
N ASN A 125 -17.31 37.62 -9.70
CA ASN A 125 -17.03 38.91 -10.30
C ASN A 125 -16.36 38.83 -11.68
N SER A 126 -16.62 37.78 -12.46
CA SER A 126 -16.60 37.93 -13.92
C SER A 126 -17.97 38.45 -14.35
N ALA A 127 -18.20 39.73 -14.01
CA ALA A 127 -19.37 40.47 -14.41
C ALA A 127 -19.59 40.30 -15.92
N ALA A 128 -20.78 39.83 -16.27
CA ALA A 128 -21.31 39.97 -17.61
C ALA A 128 -21.27 41.46 -17.97
N THR A 129 -20.40 41.83 -18.91
CA THR A 129 -20.53 43.08 -19.65
C THR A 129 -21.77 42.94 -20.52
N ILE A 130 -22.91 43.41 -20.01
CA ILE A 130 -24.00 43.89 -20.85
C ILE A 130 -23.64 45.34 -21.17
N SER A 131 -23.35 45.63 -22.43
CA SER A 131 -23.44 46.98 -22.97
C SER A 131 -24.25 46.95 -24.25
N ASN A 132 -25.25 47.84 -24.26
CA ASN A 132 -26.25 48.15 -25.30
C ASN A 132 -25.85 47.95 -26.75
#